data_AF-A0A259YNS0-F1
#
_entry.id   AF-A0A259YNS0-F1
#
_cell.length_a   1.000
_cell.length_b   1.000
_cell.length_c   1.000
_cell.angle_alpha   90.00
_cell.angle_beta   90.00
_cell.angle_gamma   90.00
#
_symmetry.space_group_name_H-M   'P 1'
#
loop_
_entity.id
_entity.type
_entity.pdbx_description
1 polymer ?
#
loop_
_entity_poly.entity_id
_entity_poly.type
_entity_poly.pdbx_seq_one_letter_code
_entity_poly.pdbx_strand_id
1 'polypeptide(L)'
;MTFHSVVPPFLLERLQGPGARATLLADREMRAGREVVQARTAIAPRTGGTLERTISDAQSTRDLPGRQVRAEGEDPTGDAATDEAYDGLGATYAFFDEVYGYSSLDGSGLPLDATVHYGQDYDNAFWDGSRMVFGDGDGEVFARFTVSLGVIAHELAHGFTQYTTPLEYKDQAGALNESISDVFGALVEQYTAGQNAEDASWLIGEGLFLPAVQGKALRSLLEPGTAYDDDVLGKDPQPASMDDFVVTTEDDGGVHINSGIPNRAFAVAATTLGGPAWDRIGQVWFDTMTVGGLSPTVDFAGFSAATLAAATKRFGAGSDVAEAVATGWSTVGVKTTGLESLPKPSDDRV
;
A
#
# COMPACT_ATOMS: atom_id res chain seq x y z
N MET A 1 -0.74 18.47 0.59
CA MET A 1 -1.48 17.37 1.26
C MET A 1 -1.82 16.38 0.17
N THR A 2 -1.43 15.12 0.31
CA THR A 2 -1.75 14.05 -0.64
C THR A 2 -3.09 13.43 -0.28
N PHE A 3 -3.84 12.90 -1.26
CA PHE A 3 -4.77 11.82 -0.95
C PHE A 3 -4.66 10.74 -1.98
N HIS A 4 -4.80 9.55 -1.44
CA HIS A 4 -4.66 8.27 -2.09
C HIS A 4 -5.83 7.45 -1.57
N SER A 5 -6.45 6.67 -2.43
CA SER A 5 -7.70 5.99 -2.10
C SER A 5 -7.67 4.59 -2.68
N VAL A 6 -7.90 3.57 -1.85
CA VAL A 6 -7.68 2.17 -2.21
C VAL A 6 -8.50 1.70 -3.42
N VAL A 7 -9.73 2.21 -3.59
CA VAL A 7 -10.58 1.91 -4.73
C VAL A 7 -10.31 2.92 -5.85
N PRO A 8 -9.80 2.47 -7.00
CA PRO A 8 -9.44 3.37 -8.08
C PRO A 8 -10.67 3.90 -8.83
N PRO A 9 -10.59 5.11 -9.44
CA PRO A 9 -11.71 5.72 -10.14
C PRO A 9 -12.33 4.83 -11.22
N PHE A 10 -11.52 4.07 -11.97
CA PHE A 10 -12.03 3.22 -13.04
C PHE A 10 -12.93 2.09 -12.53
N LEU A 11 -12.72 1.62 -11.29
CA LEU A 11 -13.55 0.56 -10.70
C LEU A 11 -14.90 1.13 -10.27
N LEU A 12 -14.90 2.30 -9.61
CA LEU A 12 -16.11 3.04 -9.27
C LEU A 12 -16.91 3.46 -10.52
N GLU A 13 -16.25 3.78 -11.63
CA GLU A 13 -16.92 4.14 -12.89
C GLU A 13 -17.60 2.93 -13.56
N ARG A 14 -17.08 1.71 -13.37
CA ARG A 14 -17.75 0.49 -13.80
C ARG A 14 -18.93 0.15 -12.91
N LEU A 15 -18.81 0.39 -11.60
CA LEU A 15 -19.88 0.26 -10.63
C LEU A 15 -20.90 1.40 -10.82
N GLN A 16 -21.91 1.17 -11.65
CA GLN A 16 -22.96 2.17 -11.96
C GLN A 16 -23.97 2.39 -10.81
N GLY A 17 -23.69 1.85 -9.61
CA GLY A 17 -24.53 1.95 -8.42
C GLY A 17 -24.53 3.37 -7.78
N PRO A 18 -25.52 3.68 -6.93
CA PRO A 18 -25.60 4.98 -6.27
C PRO A 18 -24.43 5.25 -5.32
N GLY A 19 -23.97 4.26 -4.55
CA GLY A 19 -22.81 4.36 -3.64
C GLY A 19 -21.53 4.71 -4.39
N ALA A 20 -21.16 3.90 -5.39
CA ALA A 20 -20.00 4.14 -6.23
C ALA A 20 -20.00 5.51 -6.94
N ARG A 21 -21.16 5.98 -7.44
CA ARG A 21 -21.28 7.33 -8.03
C ARG A 21 -21.09 8.45 -7.01
N ALA A 22 -21.67 8.30 -5.81
CA ALA A 22 -21.51 9.26 -4.73
C ALA A 22 -20.05 9.33 -4.24
N THR A 23 -19.41 8.17 -4.12
CA THR A 23 -18.00 7.99 -3.79
C THR A 23 -17.11 8.68 -4.80
N LEU A 24 -17.30 8.43 -6.10
CA LEU A 24 -16.53 9.06 -7.17
C LEU A 24 -16.63 10.59 -7.15
N LEU A 25 -17.80 11.14 -6.83
CA LEU A 25 -17.99 12.59 -6.69
C LEU A 25 -17.28 13.12 -5.45
N ALA A 26 -17.41 12.45 -4.30
CA ALA A 26 -16.73 12.84 -3.07
C ALA A 26 -15.21 12.82 -3.23
N ASP A 27 -14.65 11.81 -3.89
CA ASP A 27 -13.21 11.71 -4.15
C ASP A 27 -12.71 12.84 -5.06
N ARG A 28 -13.50 13.18 -6.09
CA ARG A 28 -13.20 14.32 -6.98
C ARG A 28 -13.23 15.66 -6.23
N GLU A 29 -14.21 15.88 -5.36
CA GLU A 29 -14.29 17.07 -4.51
C GLU A 29 -13.08 17.16 -3.58
N MET A 30 -12.72 16.05 -2.94
CA MET A 30 -11.55 15.97 -2.07
C MET A 30 -10.26 16.26 -2.86
N ARG A 31 -10.10 15.74 -4.08
CA ARG A 31 -8.94 16.01 -4.95
C ARG A 31 -8.88 17.49 -5.36
N ALA A 32 -10.02 18.09 -5.72
CA ALA A 32 -10.10 19.48 -6.16
C ALA A 32 -9.88 20.51 -5.03
N GLY A 33 -10.35 20.24 -3.81
CA GLY A 33 -10.18 21.13 -2.66
C GLY A 33 -8.73 21.38 -2.22
N ARG A 34 -7.77 20.66 -2.80
CA ARG A 34 -6.35 20.64 -2.40
C ARG A 34 -5.48 21.72 -3.04
N GLU A 35 -5.90 22.34 -4.14
CA GLU A 35 -5.09 23.41 -4.78
C GLU A 35 -4.88 24.63 -3.85
N VAL A 36 -5.56 24.71 -2.70
CA VAL A 36 -5.60 25.89 -1.84
C VAL A 36 -4.76 25.77 -0.55
N VAL A 37 -4.31 24.59 -0.13
CA VAL A 37 -3.63 24.40 1.18
C VAL A 37 -2.30 23.65 1.05
N GLN A 38 -1.28 24.33 0.52
CA GLN A 38 0.12 24.00 0.77
C GLN A 38 0.75 25.07 1.66
N ALA A 39 0.88 24.76 2.95
CA ALA A 39 1.98 25.21 3.81
C ALA A 39 1.70 24.77 5.24
N ARG A 40 2.20 23.61 5.68
CA ARG A 40 2.54 23.40 7.09
C ARG A 40 3.85 22.62 7.22
N THR A 41 4.86 23.42 7.52
CA THR A 41 6.11 23.22 8.27
C THR A 41 6.50 21.81 8.72
N ALA A 42 7.79 21.52 8.52
CA ALA A 42 8.57 20.48 9.18
C ALA A 42 8.22 20.36 10.67
N ILE A 43 7.76 19.18 11.05
CA ILE A 43 7.54 18.81 12.44
C ILE A 43 8.92 18.50 13.05
N ALA A 44 9.20 19.09 14.21
CA ALA A 44 10.46 18.84 14.91
C ALA A 44 10.56 17.35 15.28
N PRO A 45 11.74 16.72 15.18
CA PRO A 45 11.90 15.31 15.49
C PRO A 45 11.56 15.08 16.97
N ARG A 46 10.55 14.25 17.23
CA ARG A 46 10.35 13.64 18.54
C ARG A 46 11.17 12.35 18.55
N THR A 47 12.08 12.25 19.51
CA THR A 47 12.87 11.03 19.69
C THR A 47 12.07 10.06 20.55
N GLY A 48 11.63 8.94 19.97
CA GLY A 48 10.82 7.93 20.66
C GLY A 48 9.39 8.40 20.93
N GLY A 49 8.47 8.02 20.04
CA GLY A 49 7.04 8.10 20.32
C GLY A 49 6.55 6.79 20.93
N THR A 50 5.60 6.88 21.84
CA THR A 50 4.69 5.78 22.13
C THR A 50 3.54 5.84 21.12
N LEU A 51 2.95 4.70 20.77
CA LEU A 51 1.73 4.65 19.97
C LEU A 51 0.66 5.56 20.59
N GLU A 52 0.08 6.44 19.77
CA GLU A 52 -1.03 7.32 20.12
C GLU A 52 -2.05 7.22 19.00
N ARG A 53 -3.26 6.70 19.30
CA ARG A 53 -4.36 6.55 18.35
C ARG A 53 -5.58 7.36 18.74
N THR A 54 -6.27 7.92 17.75
CA THR A 54 -7.59 8.53 17.92
C THR A 54 -8.53 8.07 16.83
N ILE A 55 -9.64 7.42 17.20
CA ILE A 55 -10.72 7.05 16.28
C ILE A 55 -11.91 7.98 16.49
N SER A 56 -12.38 8.55 15.39
CA SER A 56 -13.57 9.39 15.34
C SER A 56 -14.64 8.76 14.44
N ASP A 57 -15.89 9.13 14.67
CA ASP A 57 -17.07 8.69 13.94
C ASP A 57 -17.69 9.89 13.21
N ALA A 58 -17.75 9.81 11.88
CA ALA A 58 -18.36 10.84 11.04
C ALA A 58 -19.90 10.77 10.99
N GLN A 59 -20.50 9.73 11.58
CA GLN A 59 -21.93 9.52 11.71
C GLN A 59 -22.67 9.57 10.36
N SER A 60 -22.07 8.94 9.34
CA SER A 60 -22.50 8.94 7.94
C SER A 60 -22.53 10.32 7.27
N THR A 61 -21.92 11.33 7.89
CA THR A 61 -21.67 12.64 7.27
C THR A 61 -20.30 12.64 6.57
N ARG A 62 -19.99 13.72 5.85
CA ARG A 62 -18.66 13.93 5.26
C ARG A 62 -17.81 14.94 6.04
N ASP A 63 -18.22 15.25 7.27
CA ASP A 63 -17.51 16.20 8.13
C ASP A 63 -16.38 15.49 8.89
N LEU A 64 -15.14 15.95 8.70
CA LEU A 64 -13.95 15.38 9.35
C LEU A 64 -13.46 16.29 10.51
N PRO A 65 -12.97 15.74 11.64
CA PRO A 65 -12.85 14.31 11.96
C PRO A 65 -14.16 13.64 12.41
N GLY A 66 -15.24 14.39 12.61
CA GLY A 66 -16.42 13.87 13.30
C GLY A 66 -16.25 13.85 14.83
N ARG A 67 -16.97 12.94 15.51
CA ARG A 67 -16.96 12.80 16.97
C ARG A 67 -15.93 11.76 17.40
N GLN A 68 -15.01 12.10 18.29
CA GLN A 68 -14.11 11.10 18.89
C GLN A 68 -14.91 10.00 19.64
N VAL A 69 -14.60 8.74 19.34
CA VAL A 69 -15.26 7.56 19.90
C VAL A 69 -14.31 6.60 20.62
N ARG A 70 -13.01 6.63 20.30
CA ARG A 70 -11.99 5.80 20.99
C ARG A 70 -10.62 6.48 20.96
N ALA A 71 -9.95 6.55 22.10
CA ALA A 71 -8.57 7.05 22.24
C ALA A 71 -7.59 5.93 22.61
N GLU A 72 -6.29 6.24 22.59
CA GLU A 72 -5.25 5.32 23.03
C GLU A 72 -5.50 4.81 24.46
N GLY A 73 -5.43 3.49 24.63
CA GLY A 73 -5.65 2.82 25.92
C GLY A 73 -7.12 2.65 26.34
N GLU A 74 -8.09 3.12 25.55
CA GLU A 74 -9.51 2.89 25.84
C GLU A 74 -9.99 1.50 25.38
N ASP A 75 -10.93 0.93 26.16
CA ASP A 75 -11.56 -0.37 25.89
C ASP A 75 -12.31 -0.37 24.53
N PRO A 76 -12.50 -1.54 23.90
CA PRO A 76 -13.31 -1.67 22.68
C PRO A 76 -14.71 -1.07 22.83
N THR A 77 -15.18 -0.41 21.77
CA THR A 77 -16.47 0.32 21.79
C THR A 77 -17.66 -0.61 21.53
N GLY A 78 -17.42 -1.77 20.92
CA GLY A 78 -18.45 -2.68 20.43
C GLY A 78 -18.96 -2.33 19.03
N ASP A 79 -18.44 -1.26 18.43
CA ASP A 79 -18.61 -0.96 17.01
C ASP A 79 -17.47 -1.60 16.22
N ALA A 80 -17.82 -2.47 15.26
CA ALA A 80 -16.83 -3.25 14.51
C ALA A 80 -15.87 -2.37 13.70
N ALA A 81 -16.36 -1.31 13.05
CA ALA A 81 -15.50 -0.46 12.23
C ALA A 81 -14.52 0.33 13.10
N THR A 82 -15.00 0.84 14.23
CA THR A 82 -14.17 1.55 15.22
C THR A 82 -13.08 0.63 15.78
N ASP A 83 -13.44 -0.58 16.19
CA ASP A 83 -12.52 -1.51 16.83
C ASP A 83 -11.49 -2.07 15.83
N GLU A 84 -11.92 -2.39 14.61
CA GLU A 84 -11.02 -2.83 13.53
C GLU A 84 -10.04 -1.71 13.10
N ALA A 85 -10.51 -0.47 12.95
CA ALA A 85 -9.64 0.66 12.64
C ALA A 85 -8.61 0.89 13.75
N TYR A 86 -9.02 0.83 15.02
CA TYR A 86 -8.13 0.96 16.16
C TYR A 86 -7.04 -0.12 16.18
N ASP A 87 -7.43 -1.38 15.96
CA ASP A 87 -6.52 -2.52 15.98
C ASP A 87 -5.60 -2.51 14.75
N GLY A 88 -6.09 -2.17 13.56
CA GLY A 88 -5.30 -2.10 12.34
C GLY A 88 -4.26 -0.97 12.33
N LEU A 89 -4.61 0.20 12.88
CA LEU A 89 -3.63 1.27 13.14
C LEU A 89 -2.53 0.79 14.10
N GLY A 90 -2.92 0.08 15.16
CA GLY A 90 -1.98 -0.48 16.14
C GLY A 90 -1.04 -1.52 15.54
N ALA A 91 -1.57 -2.46 14.75
CA ALA A 91 -0.78 -3.48 14.06
C ALA A 91 0.22 -2.88 13.07
N THR A 92 -0.21 -1.84 12.33
CA THR A 92 0.68 -1.13 11.40
C THR A 92 1.80 -0.41 12.13
N TYR A 93 1.49 0.28 13.23
CA TYR A 93 2.52 0.91 14.07
C TYR A 93 3.52 -0.14 14.61
N ALA A 94 3.00 -1.22 15.20
CA ALA A 94 3.81 -2.27 15.80
C ALA A 94 4.75 -2.89 14.76
N PHE A 95 4.28 -3.10 13.54
CA PHE A 95 5.12 -3.59 12.45
C PHE A 95 6.31 -2.65 12.16
N PHE A 96 6.08 -1.35 11.93
CA PHE A 96 7.18 -0.41 11.66
C PHE A 96 8.15 -0.26 12.85
N ASP A 97 7.62 -0.23 14.07
CA ASP A 97 8.41 -0.06 15.29
C ASP A 97 9.23 -1.33 15.63
N GLU A 98 8.60 -2.50 15.67
CA GLU A 98 9.23 -3.75 16.10
C GLU A 98 10.13 -4.36 15.01
N VAL A 99 9.74 -4.27 13.72
CA VAL A 99 10.52 -4.85 12.62
C VAL A 99 11.63 -3.91 12.17
N TYR A 100 11.33 -2.62 12.01
CA TYR A 100 12.28 -1.67 11.42
C TYR A 100 12.85 -0.64 12.40
N GLY A 101 12.41 -0.63 13.66
CA GLY A 101 12.82 0.39 14.63
C GLY A 101 12.38 1.79 14.23
N TYR A 102 11.26 1.89 13.48
CA TYR A 102 10.79 3.12 12.87
C TYR A 102 9.49 3.57 13.54
N SER A 103 9.58 4.62 14.36
CA SER A 103 8.46 5.06 15.21
C SER A 103 7.37 5.75 14.38
N SER A 104 6.24 5.07 14.18
CA SER A 104 5.12 5.51 13.33
C SER A 104 5.52 5.73 11.86
N LEU A 105 4.77 6.54 11.11
CA LEU A 105 4.95 6.75 9.67
C LEU A 105 6.08 7.74 9.33
N ASP A 106 6.48 8.59 10.28
CA ASP A 106 7.48 9.66 10.10
C ASP A 106 8.80 9.40 10.83
N GLY A 107 8.94 8.23 11.47
CA GLY A 107 10.09 7.88 12.29
C GLY A 107 10.21 8.74 13.57
N SER A 108 9.20 9.54 13.88
CA SER A 108 9.17 10.52 14.96
C SER A 108 7.87 10.40 15.79
N GLY A 109 7.17 9.28 15.73
CA GLY A 109 5.99 9.05 16.57
C GLY A 109 4.78 9.90 16.19
N LEU A 110 4.52 10.07 14.89
CA LEU A 110 3.27 10.65 14.40
C LEU A 110 2.05 9.94 15.02
N PRO A 111 1.11 10.67 15.67
CA PRO A 111 -0.15 10.09 16.10
C PRO A 111 -0.94 9.53 14.92
N LEU A 112 -1.60 8.39 15.13
CA LEU A 112 -2.41 7.75 14.10
C LEU A 112 -3.89 8.04 14.34
N ASP A 113 -4.43 8.96 13.56
CA ASP A 113 -5.84 9.34 13.63
C ASP A 113 -6.64 8.65 12.52
N ALA A 114 -7.87 8.24 12.83
CA ALA A 114 -8.81 7.70 11.87
C ALA A 114 -10.23 8.24 12.05
N THR A 115 -11.00 8.24 10.98
CA THR A 115 -12.43 8.51 10.96
C THR A 115 -13.18 7.36 10.29
N VAL A 116 -14.12 6.74 11.00
CA VAL A 116 -15.02 5.69 10.49
C VAL A 116 -16.40 6.26 10.14
N HIS A 117 -17.22 5.46 9.46
CA HIS A 117 -18.58 5.81 9.02
C HIS A 117 -18.63 7.11 8.21
N TYR A 118 -17.64 7.29 7.33
CA TYR A 118 -17.56 8.47 6.48
C TYR A 118 -18.51 8.35 5.30
N GLY A 119 -19.40 9.33 5.15
CA GLY A 119 -20.42 9.35 4.11
C GLY A 119 -21.46 8.23 4.27
N GLN A 120 -22.38 8.17 3.31
CA GLN A 120 -23.37 7.10 3.21
C GLN A 120 -23.01 6.22 2.01
N ASP A 121 -22.96 4.91 2.23
CA ASP A 121 -22.61 3.91 1.21
C ASP A 121 -21.30 4.28 0.46
N TYR A 122 -20.32 4.77 1.23
CA TYR A 122 -19.05 5.24 0.67
C TYR A 122 -18.14 4.04 0.41
N ASP A 123 -17.87 3.81 -0.88
CA ASP A 123 -17.14 2.66 -1.42
C ASP A 123 -15.64 2.94 -1.50
N ASN A 124 -15.06 3.53 -0.45
CA ASN A 124 -13.62 3.77 -0.40
C ASN A 124 -13.06 3.89 1.03
N ALA A 125 -11.74 3.85 1.10
CA ALA A 125 -10.93 4.35 2.21
C ALA A 125 -9.80 5.19 1.65
N PHE A 126 -9.26 6.11 2.45
CA PHE A 126 -8.16 6.97 2.02
C PHE A 126 -7.32 7.51 3.18
N TRP A 127 -6.04 7.75 2.90
CA TRP A 127 -5.19 8.68 3.65
C TRP A 127 -5.34 10.11 3.15
N ASP A 128 -5.73 11.05 4.02
CA ASP A 128 -5.98 12.45 3.63
C ASP A 128 -4.74 13.37 3.72
N GLY A 129 -3.57 12.81 4.05
CA GLY A 129 -2.34 13.54 4.35
C GLY A 129 -2.07 13.73 5.84
N SER A 130 -3.05 13.44 6.69
CA SER A 130 -2.96 13.54 8.15
C SER A 130 -3.70 12.45 8.92
N ARG A 131 -4.74 11.84 8.35
CA ARG A 131 -5.54 10.78 8.97
C ARG A 131 -6.07 9.78 7.95
N MET A 132 -6.48 8.65 8.50
CA MET A 132 -7.26 7.63 7.83
C MET A 132 -8.74 7.98 7.79
N VAL A 133 -9.42 7.68 6.69
CA VAL A 133 -10.88 7.81 6.57
C VAL A 133 -11.44 6.54 5.93
N PHE A 134 -12.48 5.97 6.53
CA PHE A 134 -13.09 4.71 6.12
C PHE A 134 -14.58 4.87 5.84
N GLY A 135 -15.00 4.38 4.68
CA GLY A 135 -16.41 4.14 4.37
C GLY A 135 -16.89 2.78 4.85
N ASP A 136 -18.22 2.67 4.94
CA ASP A 136 -18.90 1.44 5.32
C ASP A 136 -19.18 0.49 4.13
N GLY A 137 -18.87 0.94 2.89
CA GLY A 137 -19.27 0.26 1.67
C GLY A 137 -20.78 0.32 1.41
N ASP A 138 -21.19 -0.08 0.21
CA ASP A 138 -22.59 -0.09 -0.22
C ASP A 138 -23.40 -1.31 0.26
N GLY A 139 -22.75 -2.32 0.86
CA GLY A 139 -23.42 -3.54 1.30
C GLY A 139 -23.89 -4.45 0.15
N GLU A 140 -23.52 -4.14 -1.09
CA GLU A 140 -23.81 -4.95 -2.28
C GLU A 140 -22.51 -5.48 -2.92
N VAL A 141 -21.55 -4.59 -3.16
CA VAL A 141 -20.24 -4.88 -3.72
C VAL A 141 -19.19 -4.92 -2.62
N PHE A 142 -19.16 -3.90 -1.78
CA PHE A 142 -18.14 -3.70 -0.77
C PHE A 142 -18.71 -3.84 0.64
N ALA A 143 -17.96 -4.53 1.49
CA ALA A 143 -18.11 -4.45 2.94
C ALA A 143 -17.45 -3.15 3.48
N ARG A 144 -17.55 -2.93 4.80
CA ARG A 144 -16.81 -1.86 5.48
C ARG A 144 -15.31 -1.96 5.22
N PHE A 145 -14.66 -0.84 4.94
CA PHE A 145 -13.26 -0.81 4.53
C PHE A 145 -12.27 -1.09 5.67
N THR A 146 -12.74 -1.15 6.91
CA THR A 146 -11.95 -1.55 8.08
C THR A 146 -11.78 -3.06 8.21
N VAL A 147 -12.55 -3.87 7.45
CA VAL A 147 -12.51 -5.33 7.57
C VAL A 147 -11.18 -5.94 7.12
N SER A 148 -10.42 -5.25 6.26
CA SER A 148 -9.15 -5.71 5.72
C SER A 148 -7.99 -4.94 6.34
N LEU A 149 -7.16 -5.65 7.11
CA LEU A 149 -5.94 -5.10 7.70
C LEU A 149 -4.98 -4.59 6.61
N GLY A 150 -4.85 -5.30 5.48
CA GLY A 150 -4.02 -4.90 4.36
C GLY A 150 -4.46 -3.58 3.74
N VAL A 151 -5.77 -3.30 3.68
CA VAL A 151 -6.30 -1.99 3.24
C VAL A 151 -5.94 -0.89 4.25
N ILE A 152 -6.13 -1.12 5.55
CA ILE A 152 -5.76 -0.15 6.59
C ILE A 152 -4.25 0.18 6.51
N ALA A 153 -3.42 -0.86 6.41
CA ALA A 153 -1.97 -0.72 6.35
C ALA A 153 -1.48 -0.10 5.03
N HIS A 154 -2.12 -0.41 3.89
CA HIS A 154 -1.86 0.22 2.60
C HIS A 154 -2.02 1.74 2.69
N GLU A 155 -3.14 2.20 3.25
CA GLU A 155 -3.41 3.62 3.32
C GLU A 155 -2.44 4.36 4.27
N LEU A 156 -2.11 3.76 5.41
CA LEU A 156 -1.07 4.29 6.30
C LEU A 156 0.32 4.31 5.62
N ALA A 157 0.62 3.35 4.74
CA ALA A 157 1.87 3.30 4.00
C ALA A 157 2.00 4.42 2.95
N HIS A 158 0.90 5.05 2.51
CA HIS A 158 1.00 6.33 1.80
C HIS A 158 1.56 7.45 2.69
N GLY A 159 1.18 7.48 3.97
CA GLY A 159 1.79 8.37 4.96
C GLY A 159 3.29 8.09 5.12
N PHE A 160 3.70 6.82 5.22
CA PHE A 160 5.12 6.44 5.23
C PHE A 160 5.86 6.97 3.99
N THR A 161 5.29 6.80 2.80
CA THR A 161 5.86 7.32 1.55
C THR A 161 5.96 8.86 1.58
N GLN A 162 4.93 9.54 2.06
CA GLN A 162 4.90 11.01 2.20
C GLN A 162 6.04 11.54 3.09
N TYR A 163 6.35 10.87 4.20
CA TYR A 163 7.37 11.32 5.16
C TYR A 163 8.80 10.84 4.85
N THR A 164 8.97 9.93 3.87
CA THR A 164 10.28 9.38 3.49
C THR A 164 10.71 9.85 2.10
N THR A 165 10.23 9.20 1.06
CA THR A 165 10.46 9.56 -0.35
C THR A 165 9.11 9.92 -0.98
N PRO A 166 8.75 11.22 -1.08
CA PRO A 166 7.44 11.65 -1.54
C PRO A 166 7.33 11.49 -3.07
N LEU A 167 7.16 10.25 -3.52
CA LEU A 167 6.98 9.89 -4.92
C LEU A 167 5.77 10.64 -5.49
N GLU A 168 5.99 11.31 -6.63
CA GLU A 168 4.91 11.98 -7.35
C GLU A 168 3.84 10.95 -7.71
N TYR A 169 2.58 11.27 -7.42
CA TYR A 169 1.47 10.36 -7.64
C TYR A 169 1.00 10.41 -9.10
N LYS A 170 1.92 10.07 -10.00
CA LYS A 170 1.71 10.12 -11.44
C LYS A 170 2.63 9.14 -12.17
N ASP A 171 2.12 8.55 -13.26
CA ASP A 171 2.86 7.65 -14.14
C ASP A 171 3.58 6.53 -13.32
N GLN A 172 4.83 6.20 -13.64
CA GLN A 172 5.58 5.15 -12.93
C GLN A 172 5.90 5.49 -11.48
N ALA A 173 6.13 6.76 -11.13
CA ALA A 173 6.38 7.15 -9.74
C ALA A 173 5.13 6.95 -8.87
N GLY A 174 3.94 7.23 -9.43
CA GLY A 174 2.67 6.97 -8.77
C GLY A 174 2.38 5.48 -8.65
N ALA A 175 2.67 4.70 -9.69
CA ALA A 175 2.57 3.24 -9.61
C ALA A 175 3.54 2.62 -8.59
N LEU A 176 4.73 3.21 -8.39
CA LEU A 176 5.61 2.85 -7.28
C LEU A 176 5.02 3.25 -5.93
N ASN A 177 4.43 4.44 -5.80
CA ASN A 177 3.76 4.87 -4.57
C ASN A 177 2.66 3.86 -4.15
N GLU A 178 1.77 3.50 -5.07
CA GLU A 178 0.77 2.44 -4.88
C GLU A 178 1.40 1.09 -4.50
N SER A 179 2.46 0.71 -5.20
CA SER A 179 3.12 -0.56 -4.94
C SER A 179 3.81 -0.62 -3.58
N ILE A 180 4.40 0.48 -3.12
CA ILE A 180 4.96 0.57 -1.77
C ILE A 180 3.85 0.41 -0.72
N SER A 181 2.70 1.02 -0.95
CA SER A 181 1.54 0.86 -0.08
C SER A 181 1.03 -0.59 -0.04
N ASP A 182 0.89 -1.24 -1.20
CA ASP A 182 0.53 -2.66 -1.29
C ASP A 182 1.56 -3.58 -0.61
N VAL A 183 2.85 -3.33 -0.82
CA VAL A 183 3.95 -4.09 -0.20
C VAL A 183 3.89 -4.02 1.32
N PHE A 184 3.81 -2.83 1.89
CA PHE A 184 3.75 -2.70 3.34
C PHE A 184 2.41 -3.16 3.92
N GLY A 185 1.30 -3.01 3.17
CA GLY A 185 0.02 -3.62 3.52
C GLY A 185 0.11 -5.13 3.68
N ALA A 186 0.65 -5.82 2.67
CA ALA A 186 0.86 -7.27 2.70
C ALA A 186 1.84 -7.69 3.81
N LEU A 187 2.92 -6.93 4.04
CA LEU A 187 3.88 -7.24 5.10
C LEU A 187 3.29 -7.13 6.50
N VAL A 188 2.43 -6.13 6.76
CA VAL A 188 1.72 -5.98 8.03
C VAL A 188 0.78 -7.15 8.27
N GLU A 189 0.02 -7.57 7.25
CA GLU A 189 -0.86 -8.75 7.35
C GLU A 189 -0.05 -10.02 7.65
N GLN A 190 1.01 -10.26 6.88
CA GLN A 190 1.87 -11.43 7.06
C GLN A 190 2.54 -11.45 8.43
N TYR A 191 3.05 -10.31 8.90
CA TYR A 191 3.67 -10.18 10.21
C TYR A 191 2.67 -10.47 11.34
N THR A 192 1.48 -9.87 11.24
CA THR A 192 0.40 -10.05 12.23
C THR A 192 -0.08 -11.50 12.27
N ALA A 193 -0.12 -12.18 11.13
CA ALA A 193 -0.52 -13.58 11.02
C ALA A 193 0.62 -14.58 11.26
N GLY A 194 1.88 -14.13 11.37
CA GLY A 194 3.05 -14.99 11.47
C GLY A 194 3.28 -15.87 10.23
N GLN A 195 2.96 -15.36 9.05
CA GLN A 195 3.04 -16.09 7.78
C GLN A 195 4.37 -15.86 7.07
N ASN A 196 4.96 -16.92 6.52
CA ASN A 196 6.09 -16.78 5.61
C ASN A 196 5.61 -16.40 4.20
N ALA A 197 6.56 -15.93 3.37
CA ALA A 197 6.31 -15.52 2.00
C ALA A 197 5.62 -16.60 1.15
N GLU A 198 5.99 -17.87 1.34
CA GLU A 198 5.42 -19.02 0.63
C GLU A 198 3.98 -19.38 1.04
N ASP A 199 3.53 -18.92 2.21
CA ASP A 199 2.22 -19.24 2.78
C ASP A 199 1.21 -18.07 2.66
N ALA A 200 1.70 -16.87 2.36
CA ALA A 200 0.90 -15.65 2.28
C ALA A 200 -0.01 -15.62 1.04
N SER A 201 -1.19 -15.00 1.16
CA SER A 201 -2.14 -14.85 0.04
C SER A 201 -1.62 -13.92 -1.06
N TRP A 202 -0.81 -12.93 -0.69
CA TRP A 202 -0.36 -11.83 -1.56
C TRP A 202 -1.52 -11.04 -2.19
N LEU A 203 -2.67 -11.00 -1.53
CA LEU A 203 -3.86 -10.28 -1.96
C LEU A 203 -4.05 -9.00 -1.16
N ILE A 204 -4.53 -7.92 -1.78
CA ILE A 204 -4.91 -6.68 -1.10
C ILE A 204 -6.41 -6.48 -1.16
N GLY A 205 -7.04 -6.31 0.01
CA GLY A 205 -8.50 -6.22 0.13
C GLY A 205 -9.21 -7.57 0.13
N GLU A 206 -8.55 -8.63 0.60
CA GLU A 206 -9.23 -9.92 0.86
C GLU A 206 -10.34 -9.72 1.90
N GLY A 207 -11.52 -10.29 1.63
CA GLY A 207 -12.71 -10.14 2.48
C GLY A 207 -13.49 -8.83 2.31
N LEU A 208 -13.00 -7.90 1.48
CA LEU A 208 -13.70 -6.65 1.20
C LEU A 208 -14.88 -6.85 0.24
N PHE A 209 -14.73 -7.72 -0.76
CA PHE A 209 -15.81 -8.06 -1.67
C PHE A 209 -16.87 -8.94 -1.01
N LEU A 210 -18.14 -8.58 -1.23
CA LEU A 210 -19.28 -9.35 -0.74
C LEU A 210 -19.56 -10.59 -1.61
N PRO A 211 -20.30 -11.60 -1.12
CA PRO A 211 -20.42 -12.91 -1.78
C PRO A 211 -20.99 -12.92 -3.20
N ALA A 212 -21.63 -11.82 -3.63
CA ALA A 212 -22.16 -11.68 -4.99
C ALA A 212 -21.07 -11.34 -6.03
N VAL A 213 -19.90 -10.87 -5.59
CA VAL A 213 -18.80 -10.45 -6.45
C VAL A 213 -17.90 -11.64 -6.79
N GLN A 214 -17.60 -11.83 -8.07
CA GLN A 214 -16.66 -12.84 -8.56
C GLN A 214 -15.21 -12.35 -8.48
N GLY A 215 -14.74 -12.15 -7.25
CA GLY A 215 -13.40 -11.67 -6.95
C GLY A 215 -12.91 -12.13 -5.59
N LYS A 216 -11.59 -12.27 -5.44
CA LYS A 216 -10.95 -12.64 -4.18
C LYS A 216 -10.54 -11.40 -3.37
N ALA A 217 -10.09 -10.37 -4.07
CA ALA A 217 -9.51 -9.16 -3.51
C ALA A 217 -9.44 -8.06 -4.58
N LEU A 218 -9.06 -6.84 -4.20
CA LEU A 218 -8.87 -5.74 -5.15
C LEU A 218 -7.70 -5.99 -6.09
N ARG A 219 -6.59 -6.55 -5.56
CA ARG A 219 -5.34 -6.76 -6.29
C ARG A 219 -4.63 -8.03 -5.82
N SER A 220 -3.76 -8.57 -6.67
CA SER A 220 -2.83 -9.65 -6.35
C SER A 220 -1.41 -9.18 -6.62
N LEU A 221 -0.55 -9.19 -5.61
CA LEU A 221 0.86 -8.84 -5.79
C LEU A 221 1.59 -9.91 -6.59
N LEU A 222 1.35 -11.19 -6.30
CA LEU A 222 2.08 -12.29 -6.93
C LEU A 222 1.58 -12.60 -8.35
N GLU A 223 0.27 -12.45 -8.57
CA GLU A 223 -0.40 -12.74 -9.84
C GLU A 223 -1.30 -11.55 -10.29
N PRO A 224 -0.74 -10.36 -10.61
CA PRO A 224 -1.52 -9.22 -11.08
C PRO A 224 -2.40 -9.58 -12.30
N GLY A 225 -3.62 -9.05 -12.36
CA GLY A 225 -4.58 -9.33 -13.41
C GLY A 225 -5.48 -10.55 -13.15
N THR A 226 -5.45 -11.10 -11.92
CA THR A 226 -6.19 -12.31 -11.52
C THR A 226 -7.04 -12.14 -10.27
N ALA A 227 -7.03 -10.98 -9.62
CA ALA A 227 -7.69 -10.78 -8.34
C ALA A 227 -9.23 -10.87 -8.44
N TYR A 228 -9.79 -10.46 -9.59
CA TYR A 228 -11.21 -10.56 -9.88
C TYR A 228 -11.49 -10.69 -11.39
N ASP A 229 -12.59 -11.36 -11.73
CA ASP A 229 -13.13 -11.50 -13.08
C ASP A 229 -14.66 -11.61 -12.95
N ASP A 230 -15.32 -10.47 -12.94
CA ASP A 230 -16.73 -10.32 -12.59
C ASP A 230 -17.49 -9.61 -13.72
N ASP A 231 -18.77 -9.94 -13.89
CA ASP A 231 -19.59 -9.41 -14.98
C ASP A 231 -19.95 -7.93 -14.80
N VAL A 232 -19.87 -7.40 -13.57
CA VAL A 232 -20.12 -5.99 -13.24
C VAL A 232 -18.81 -5.22 -13.04
N LEU A 233 -17.87 -5.72 -12.22
CA LEU A 233 -16.57 -5.06 -12.00
C LEU A 233 -15.64 -5.14 -13.22
N GLY A 234 -15.92 -6.09 -14.12
CA GLY A 234 -15.00 -6.49 -15.18
C GLY A 234 -13.87 -7.35 -14.63
N LYS A 235 -12.80 -7.43 -15.42
CA LYS A 235 -11.57 -8.13 -15.05
C LYS A 235 -10.55 -7.17 -14.43
N ASP A 236 -9.77 -7.67 -13.48
CA ASP A 236 -8.55 -7.05 -12.97
C ASP A 236 -7.63 -6.64 -14.13
N PRO A 237 -7.39 -5.32 -14.33
CA PRO A 237 -6.65 -4.81 -15.49
C PRO A 237 -5.14 -4.77 -15.29
N GLN A 238 -4.61 -5.16 -14.12
CA GLN A 238 -3.19 -4.97 -13.82
C GLN A 238 -2.28 -5.85 -14.70
N PRO A 239 -1.27 -5.27 -15.38
CA PRO A 239 -0.24 -6.05 -16.06
C PRO A 239 0.73 -6.69 -15.07
N ALA A 240 1.17 -7.89 -15.40
CA ALA A 240 2.14 -8.65 -14.60
C ALA A 240 3.60 -8.42 -15.03
N SER A 241 3.85 -7.66 -16.12
CA SER A 241 5.20 -7.33 -16.59
C SER A 241 5.20 -6.06 -17.45
N MET A 242 6.40 -5.54 -17.73
CA MET A 242 6.63 -4.39 -18.60
C MET A 242 6.19 -4.60 -20.06
N ASP A 243 6.05 -5.85 -20.52
CA ASP A 243 5.60 -6.13 -21.90
C ASP A 243 4.15 -5.68 -22.11
N ASP A 244 3.34 -5.73 -21.06
CA ASP A 244 1.93 -5.33 -21.04
C ASP A 244 1.72 -3.96 -20.35
N PHE A 245 2.79 -3.17 -20.16
CA PHE A 245 2.70 -1.85 -19.52
C PHE A 245 1.65 -0.97 -20.20
N VAL A 246 0.73 -0.42 -19.41
CA VAL A 246 -0.39 0.37 -19.92
C VAL A 246 -0.01 1.85 -19.97
N VAL A 247 0.11 2.40 -21.18
CA VAL A 247 0.29 3.84 -21.40
C VAL A 247 -1.07 4.51 -21.47
N THR A 248 -1.41 5.31 -20.45
CA THR A 248 -2.70 5.99 -20.35
C THR A 248 -2.56 7.37 -19.70
N THR A 249 -3.58 8.22 -19.81
CA THR A 249 -3.74 9.46 -19.03
C THR A 249 -4.82 9.35 -17.96
N GLU A 250 -5.59 8.26 -17.97
CA GLU A 250 -6.53 7.93 -16.90
C GLU A 250 -5.76 7.48 -15.66
N ASP A 251 -6.42 7.50 -14.50
CA ASP A 251 -5.82 6.99 -13.26
C ASP A 251 -4.42 7.58 -12.97
N ASP A 252 -4.28 8.90 -13.19
CA ASP A 252 -3.02 9.64 -13.04
C ASP A 252 -1.83 9.04 -13.80
N GLY A 253 -2.08 8.45 -14.98
CA GLY A 253 -1.04 7.74 -15.73
C GLY A 253 -1.00 6.23 -15.45
N GLY A 254 -2.10 5.67 -14.94
CA GLY A 254 -2.24 4.26 -14.62
C GLY A 254 -1.51 3.86 -13.33
N VAL A 255 -1.62 4.66 -12.26
CA VAL A 255 -0.91 4.40 -11.00
C VAL A 255 -1.39 3.10 -10.33
N HIS A 256 -2.70 2.86 -10.27
CA HIS A 256 -3.25 1.62 -9.72
C HIS A 256 -3.18 0.47 -10.74
N ILE A 257 -3.21 0.78 -12.03
CA ILE A 257 -3.09 -0.22 -13.10
C ILE A 257 -1.67 -0.80 -13.10
N ASN A 258 -0.66 0.04 -13.30
CA ASN A 258 0.72 -0.40 -13.51
C ASN A 258 1.45 -0.77 -12.21
N SER A 259 0.86 -0.58 -11.01
CA SER A 259 1.46 -1.00 -9.74
C SER A 259 1.62 -2.52 -9.61
N GLY A 260 0.85 -3.30 -10.39
CA GLY A 260 1.02 -4.76 -10.50
C GLY A 260 2.44 -5.20 -10.87
N ILE A 261 3.15 -4.41 -11.70
CA ILE A 261 4.51 -4.72 -12.14
C ILE A 261 5.51 -4.69 -10.97
N PRO A 262 5.70 -3.58 -10.23
CA PRO A 262 6.56 -3.56 -9.05
C PRO A 262 6.04 -4.43 -7.90
N ASN A 263 4.72 -4.61 -7.75
CA ASN A 263 4.14 -5.54 -6.78
C ASN A 263 4.65 -6.97 -6.99
N ARG A 264 4.59 -7.44 -8.24
CA ARG A 264 5.08 -8.77 -8.61
C ARG A 264 6.58 -8.89 -8.46
N ALA A 265 7.34 -7.83 -8.74
CA ALA A 265 8.77 -7.84 -8.49
C ALA A 265 9.09 -8.10 -7.01
N PHE A 266 8.37 -7.45 -6.08
CA PHE A 266 8.52 -7.68 -4.64
C PHE A 266 8.10 -9.10 -4.24
N ALA A 267 6.89 -9.52 -4.61
CA ALA A 267 6.35 -10.82 -4.20
C ALA A 267 7.20 -11.99 -4.75
N VAL A 268 7.70 -11.89 -5.98
CA VAL A 268 8.65 -12.86 -6.55
C VAL A 268 9.97 -12.85 -5.79
N ALA A 269 10.52 -11.68 -5.44
CA ALA A 269 11.75 -11.61 -4.66
C ALA A 269 11.58 -12.25 -3.26
N ALA A 270 10.47 -11.95 -2.58
CA ALA A 270 10.13 -12.50 -1.28
C ALA A 270 9.96 -14.03 -1.32
N THR A 271 9.18 -14.54 -2.27
CA THR A 271 8.94 -15.98 -2.43
C THR A 271 10.17 -16.74 -2.93
N THR A 272 11.05 -16.12 -3.72
CA THR A 272 12.32 -16.70 -4.15
C THR A 272 13.26 -16.91 -2.95
N LEU A 273 13.31 -15.96 -2.02
CA LEU A 273 14.12 -16.08 -0.81
C LEU A 273 13.48 -17.03 0.22
N GLY A 274 12.14 -16.98 0.34
CA GLY A 274 11.36 -17.73 1.32
C GLY A 274 11.48 -17.21 2.76
N GLY A 275 10.63 -17.72 3.64
CA GLY A 275 10.59 -17.30 5.05
C GLY A 275 9.89 -15.95 5.25
N PRO A 276 10.10 -15.27 6.39
CA PRO A 276 9.43 -14.02 6.71
C PRO A 276 9.76 -12.91 5.70
N ALA A 277 8.78 -12.51 4.88
CA ALA A 277 9.00 -11.55 3.80
C ALA A 277 9.48 -10.17 4.31
N TRP A 278 9.05 -9.77 5.52
CA TRP A 278 9.41 -8.51 6.14
C TRP A 278 10.87 -8.43 6.60
N ASP A 279 11.52 -9.57 6.88
CA ASP A 279 12.85 -9.61 7.49
C ASP A 279 13.93 -9.12 6.52
N ARG A 280 14.20 -9.87 5.44
CA ARG A 280 15.33 -9.55 4.55
C ARG A 280 14.92 -8.78 3.30
N ILE A 281 13.83 -9.19 2.64
CA ILE A 281 13.35 -8.55 1.41
C ILE A 281 12.59 -7.27 1.74
N GLY A 282 11.70 -7.29 2.74
CA GLY A 282 11.03 -6.10 3.26
C GLY A 282 12.02 -5.02 3.72
N GLN A 283 13.09 -5.41 4.42
CA GLN A 283 14.17 -4.48 4.81
C GLN A 283 14.85 -3.80 3.62
N VAL A 284 14.98 -4.44 2.46
CA VAL A 284 15.53 -3.80 1.25
C VAL A 284 14.60 -2.69 0.76
N TRP A 285 13.29 -2.92 0.73
CA TRP A 285 12.30 -1.90 0.34
C TRP A 285 12.26 -0.76 1.35
N PHE A 286 12.27 -1.08 2.64
CA PHE A 286 12.33 -0.08 3.72
C PHE A 286 13.61 0.78 3.63
N ASP A 287 14.79 0.16 3.45
CA ASP A 287 16.04 0.87 3.27
C ASP A 287 16.02 1.78 2.03
N THR A 288 15.42 1.30 0.94
CA THR A 288 15.32 2.06 -0.32
C THR A 288 14.51 3.34 -0.12
N MET A 289 13.42 3.27 0.64
CA MET A 289 12.56 4.42 0.91
C MET A 289 13.19 5.40 1.93
N THR A 290 14.00 4.90 2.87
CA THR A 290 14.53 5.69 4.00
C THR A 290 15.96 6.19 3.83
N VAL A 291 16.75 5.62 2.90
CA VAL A 291 18.16 6.04 2.68
C VAL A 291 18.29 7.47 2.13
N GLY A 292 17.22 7.99 1.52
CA GLY A 292 17.15 9.32 0.91
C GLY A 292 17.85 9.40 -0.45
N GLY A 293 17.54 10.47 -1.20
CA GLY A 293 18.17 10.75 -2.50
C GLY A 293 17.51 10.09 -3.71
N LEU A 294 16.42 9.33 -3.50
CA LEU A 294 15.58 8.83 -4.58
C LEU A 294 14.76 9.99 -5.17
N SER A 295 14.70 10.07 -6.51
CA SER A 295 13.93 11.13 -7.17
C SER A 295 12.43 10.95 -6.90
N PRO A 296 11.67 12.03 -6.61
CA PRO A 296 10.21 11.98 -6.57
C PRO A 296 9.58 11.45 -7.87
N THR A 297 10.28 11.59 -9.00
CA THR A 297 9.86 11.14 -10.33
C THR A 297 10.58 9.88 -10.79
N VAL A 298 11.15 9.09 -9.86
CA VAL A 298 11.87 7.87 -10.23
C VAL A 298 10.95 6.89 -10.98
N ASP A 299 11.50 6.28 -12.03
CA ASP A 299 10.82 5.26 -12.82
C ASP A 299 11.12 3.85 -12.26
N PHE A 300 10.49 2.81 -12.83
CA PHE A 300 10.68 1.45 -12.36
C PHE A 300 12.14 0.97 -12.46
N ALA A 301 12.86 1.40 -13.50
CA ALA A 301 14.28 1.05 -13.68
C ALA A 301 15.16 1.70 -12.59
N GLY A 302 14.91 2.98 -12.29
CA GLY A 302 15.61 3.70 -11.24
C GLY A 302 15.32 3.12 -9.85
N PHE A 303 14.07 2.76 -9.57
CA PHE A 303 13.69 2.12 -8.31
C PHE A 303 14.29 0.70 -8.19
N SER A 304 14.30 -0.06 -9.28
CA SER A 304 15.00 -1.36 -9.36
C SER A 304 16.49 -1.24 -9.05
N ALA A 305 17.17 -0.24 -9.62
CA ALA A 305 18.58 0.01 -9.31
C ALA A 305 18.78 0.40 -7.84
N ALA A 306 17.87 1.19 -7.26
CA ALA A 306 17.93 1.61 -5.87
C ALA A 306 17.75 0.43 -4.90
N THR A 307 16.80 -0.47 -5.15
CA THR A 307 16.60 -1.68 -4.33
C THR A 307 17.79 -2.64 -4.42
N LEU A 308 18.39 -2.82 -5.61
CA LEU A 308 19.61 -3.63 -5.74
C LEU A 308 20.80 -3.00 -5.01
N ALA A 309 20.92 -1.67 -5.04
CA ALA A 309 21.95 -0.95 -4.29
C ALA A 309 21.76 -1.10 -2.78
N ALA A 310 20.52 -1.00 -2.27
CA ALA A 310 20.18 -1.22 -0.86
C ALA A 310 20.50 -2.67 -0.44
N ALA A 311 20.07 -3.67 -1.22
CA ALA A 311 20.39 -5.08 -1.00
C ALA A 311 21.91 -5.33 -0.96
N THR A 312 22.64 -4.80 -1.93
CA THR A 312 24.10 -4.93 -2.01
C THR A 312 24.79 -4.28 -0.82
N LYS A 313 24.36 -3.08 -0.42
CA LYS A 313 24.91 -2.35 0.72
C LYS A 313 24.71 -3.11 2.04
N ARG A 314 23.52 -3.69 2.23
CA ARG A 314 23.16 -4.37 3.49
C ARG A 314 23.69 -5.80 3.58
N PHE A 315 23.55 -6.58 2.51
CA PHE A 315 23.79 -8.02 2.52
C PHE A 315 24.99 -8.45 1.65
N GLY A 316 25.51 -7.56 0.80
CA GLY A 316 26.62 -7.85 -0.12
C GLY A 316 26.15 -8.22 -1.54
N ALA A 317 26.99 -7.91 -2.54
CA ALA A 317 26.65 -8.01 -3.96
C ALA A 317 26.38 -9.43 -4.49
N GLY A 318 26.83 -10.46 -3.77
CA GLY A 318 26.61 -11.88 -4.10
C GLY A 318 25.75 -12.62 -3.08
N SER A 319 24.94 -11.88 -2.30
CA SER A 319 24.00 -12.48 -1.37
C SER A 319 22.79 -13.05 -2.10
N ASP A 320 22.18 -14.07 -1.51
CA ASP A 320 20.86 -14.59 -1.86
C ASP A 320 19.78 -13.50 -1.92
N VAL A 321 19.86 -12.47 -1.07
CA VAL A 321 18.96 -11.30 -1.11
C VAL A 321 19.17 -10.47 -2.37
N ALA A 322 20.41 -10.13 -2.72
CA ALA A 322 20.70 -9.37 -3.93
C ALA A 322 20.26 -10.14 -5.19
N GLU A 323 20.45 -11.47 -5.20
CA GLU A 323 19.98 -12.36 -6.25
C GLU A 323 18.44 -12.40 -6.34
N ALA A 324 17.75 -12.56 -5.21
CA ALA A 324 16.28 -12.58 -5.17
C ALA A 324 15.67 -11.25 -5.65
N VAL A 325 16.22 -10.10 -5.24
CA VAL A 325 15.80 -8.77 -5.72
C VAL A 325 15.98 -8.67 -7.23
N ALA A 326 17.10 -9.12 -7.76
CA ALA A 326 17.36 -9.12 -9.19
C ALA A 326 16.41 -10.05 -9.97
N THR A 327 16.12 -11.23 -9.42
CA THR A 327 15.14 -12.17 -9.98
C THR A 327 13.75 -11.54 -10.01
N GLY A 328 13.32 -10.86 -8.94
CA GLY A 328 12.04 -10.15 -8.89
C GLY A 328 11.88 -9.15 -10.03
N TRP A 329 12.82 -8.21 -10.17
CA TRP A 329 12.76 -7.18 -11.21
C TRP A 329 12.88 -7.74 -12.63
N SER A 330 13.78 -8.71 -12.84
CA SER A 330 13.94 -9.34 -14.16
C SER A 330 12.71 -10.15 -14.58
N THR A 331 12.00 -10.79 -13.64
CA THR A 331 10.75 -11.52 -13.89
C THR A 331 9.66 -10.63 -14.48
N VAL A 332 9.63 -9.35 -14.10
CA VAL A 332 8.65 -8.38 -14.59
C VAL A 332 9.16 -7.53 -15.75
N GLY A 333 10.32 -7.88 -16.33
CA GLY A 333 10.88 -7.21 -17.51
C GLY A 333 11.58 -5.88 -17.22
N VAL A 334 11.86 -5.56 -15.95
CA VAL A 334 12.64 -4.36 -15.58
C VAL A 334 14.11 -4.75 -15.47
N LYS A 335 14.96 -4.14 -16.30
CA LYS A 335 16.40 -4.45 -16.31
C LYS A 335 17.09 -3.85 -15.09
N THR A 336 17.82 -4.70 -14.36
CA THR A 336 18.77 -4.26 -13.34
C THR A 336 20.10 -3.89 -14.00
N THR A 337 20.35 -2.59 -14.19
CA THR A 337 21.67 -2.11 -14.64
C THR A 337 22.68 -2.30 -13.50
N GLY A 338 23.35 -3.46 -13.46
CA GLY A 338 24.37 -3.75 -12.45
C GLY A 338 24.86 -5.19 -12.37
N LEU A 339 24.14 -6.15 -12.98
CA LEU A 339 24.45 -7.58 -12.86
C LEU A 339 25.06 -8.23 -14.11
N GLU A 340 25.31 -7.48 -15.19
CA GLU A 340 25.98 -8.00 -16.40
C GLU A 340 27.45 -8.43 -16.18
N SER A 341 27.92 -8.57 -14.94
CA SER A 341 29.29 -9.02 -14.64
C SER A 341 29.42 -10.13 -13.59
N LEU A 342 28.32 -10.75 -13.11
CA LEU A 342 28.48 -11.92 -12.25
C LEU A 342 28.83 -13.17 -13.07
N PRO A 343 29.94 -13.87 -12.77
CA PRO A 343 30.28 -15.11 -13.44
C PRO A 343 29.21 -16.16 -13.12
N LYS A 344 28.73 -16.86 -14.16
CA LYS A 344 27.87 -18.03 -14.00
C LYS A 344 28.54 -19.04 -13.06
N PRO A 345 27.79 -19.73 -12.18
CA PRO A 345 28.33 -20.82 -11.39
C PRO A 345 29.01 -21.83 -12.31
N SER A 346 30.26 -22.17 -12.03
CA SER A 346 30.98 -23.22 -12.73
C SER A 346 30.25 -24.55 -12.51
N ASP A 347 29.73 -25.12 -13.59
CA ASP A 347 29.22 -26.48 -13.62
C ASP A 347 30.39 -27.45 -13.59
N ASP A 348 31.05 -27.55 -12.44
CA ASP A 348 32.04 -28.59 -12.15
C ASP A 348 31.40 -29.62 -11.22
N ARG A 349 30.56 -30.47 -11.80
CA ARG A 349 30.35 -31.84 -11.31
C ARG A 349 30.85 -32.81 -12.39
N VAL A 350 32.10 -33.24 -12.22
CA VAL A 350 32.60 -34.53 -12.75
C VAL A 350 32.49 -35.57 -11.65
#